data_AF-A0A954YEA5-F1
#
_entry.id   AF-A0A954YEA5-F1
#
_cell.length_a   1.000
_cell.length_b   1.000
_cell.length_c   1.000
_cell.angle_alpha   90.00
_cell.angle_beta   90.00
_cell.angle_gamma   90.00
#
_symmetry.space_group_name_H-M   'P 1'
#
loop_
_entity.id
_entity.type
_entity.pdbx_description
1 polymer ?
#
loop_
_entity_poly.entity_id
_entity_poly.type
_entity_poly.pdbx_seq_one_letter_code
_entity_poly.pdbx_strand_id
1 'polypeptide(L)'
;RMFDHIADDLDLDEEQRAAFDEIADGVREQMRERWDGMRGKVEELREAADSGNYELADQIRRELEDSRGNPGEVMDNAIAQLEPILRPAQVTRLHEMRDDMRRREDSRDFYRRVARDLPDELNMTDEQRDQYDEILDGRREQMRARFDEMRPLFEEMREAREAGNMDRVNELRDQLRANRPDENALQEDFFTQVDTILTDEQRAALADFREWNAPDAAGDAGAATTDSAKKAADVRDVIRAAHRVRLAPDQRDELKEIERDAMRDYRAARRDPAKAASLADRVKAEVLELLDDNQTEDFQNRLDGRGNRPARKARRG
;
A
#
# COMPACT_ATOMS: atom_id res chain seq x y z
N ARG A 1 20.55 6.28 -1.87
CA ARG A 1 19.97 5.98 -3.21
C ARG A 1 18.59 6.61 -3.38
N MET A 2 17.56 6.25 -2.60
CA MET A 2 16.24 6.89 -2.73
C MET A 2 16.29 8.41 -2.49
N PHE A 3 16.86 8.85 -1.36
CA PHE A 3 17.04 10.26 -1.04
C PHE A 3 17.85 11.02 -2.10
N ASP A 4 18.90 10.41 -2.63
CA ASP A 4 19.76 11.01 -3.65
C ASP A 4 18.95 11.37 -4.91
N HIS A 5 17.98 10.53 -5.30
CA HIS A 5 17.06 10.85 -6.41
C HIS A 5 16.10 12.00 -6.09
N ILE A 6 15.65 12.12 -4.84
CA ILE A 6 14.77 13.21 -4.42
C ILE A 6 15.53 14.55 -4.53
N ALA A 7 16.79 14.61 -4.07
CA ALA A 7 17.59 15.82 -4.19
C ALA A 7 17.80 16.24 -5.65
N ASP A 8 18.16 15.29 -6.52
CA ASP A 8 18.36 15.55 -7.95
C ASP A 8 17.07 16.03 -8.64
N ASP A 9 15.93 15.45 -8.28
CA ASP A 9 14.66 15.81 -8.89
C ASP A 9 14.11 17.15 -8.36
N LEU A 10 14.48 17.61 -7.17
CA LEU A 10 13.98 18.88 -6.63
C LEU A 10 14.77 20.11 -7.08
N ASP A 11 15.87 19.96 -7.83
CA ASP A 11 16.73 21.07 -8.27
C ASP A 11 17.11 21.97 -7.08
N LEU A 12 17.64 21.34 -6.03
CA LEU A 12 18.02 22.02 -4.79
C LEU A 12 19.24 22.92 -5.01
N ASP A 13 19.20 24.14 -4.46
CA ASP A 13 20.40 24.96 -4.35
C ASP A 13 21.38 24.43 -3.28
N GLU A 14 22.57 25.04 -3.16
CA GLU A 14 23.63 24.55 -2.29
C GLU A 14 23.21 24.52 -0.80
N GLU A 15 22.49 25.54 -0.33
CA GLU A 15 22.01 25.62 1.04
C GLU A 15 20.92 24.57 1.31
N GLN A 16 19.95 24.47 0.39
CA GLN A 16 18.91 23.44 0.45
C GLN A 16 19.49 22.02 0.43
N ARG A 17 20.54 21.80 -0.38
CA ARG A 17 21.19 20.50 -0.50
C ARG A 17 21.92 20.10 0.78
N ALA A 18 22.64 21.04 1.41
CA ALA A 18 23.29 20.78 2.69
C ALA A 18 22.27 20.39 3.79
N ALA A 19 21.15 21.12 3.88
CA ALA A 19 20.08 20.80 4.82
C ALA A 19 19.37 19.47 4.49
N PHE A 20 19.18 19.18 3.19
CA PHE A 20 18.64 17.91 2.74
C PHE A 20 19.54 16.73 3.14
N ASP A 21 20.85 16.86 2.97
CA ASP A 21 21.82 15.80 3.29
C ASP A 21 21.83 15.51 4.80
N GLU A 22 21.74 16.53 5.66
CA GLU A 22 21.62 16.35 7.11
C GLU A 22 20.34 15.57 7.48
N ILE A 23 19.19 15.93 6.90
CA ILE A 23 17.92 15.22 7.12
C ILE A 23 18.03 13.77 6.61
N ALA A 24 18.61 13.58 5.42
CA ALA A 24 18.78 12.26 4.83
C ALA A 24 19.71 11.36 5.66
N ASP A 25 20.77 11.91 6.25
CA ASP A 25 21.67 11.17 7.14
C ASP A 25 20.98 10.76 8.43
N GLY A 26 20.20 11.67 9.05
CA GLY A 26 19.38 11.33 10.22
C GLY A 26 18.38 10.20 9.93
N VAL A 27 17.74 10.23 8.75
CA VAL A 27 16.83 9.14 8.33
C VAL A 27 17.59 7.84 8.07
N ARG A 28 18.76 7.89 7.42
CA ARG A 28 19.60 6.71 7.18
C ARG A 28 20.05 6.07 8.50
N GLU A 29 20.40 6.87 9.50
CA GLU A 29 20.75 6.40 10.83
C GLU A 29 19.57 5.78 11.55
N GLN A 30 18.41 6.45 11.58
CA GLN A 30 17.18 5.90 12.17
C GLN A 30 16.78 4.57 11.50
N MET A 31 16.89 4.49 10.17
CA MET A 31 16.65 3.25 9.43
C MET A 31 17.68 2.18 9.78
N ARG A 32 18.97 2.53 9.92
CA ARG A 32 20.04 1.58 10.29
C ARG A 32 19.77 0.99 11.67
N GLU A 33 19.52 1.81 12.67
CA GLU A 33 19.19 1.35 14.03
C GLU A 33 18.00 0.39 14.03
N ARG A 34 16.95 0.74 13.26
CA ARG A 34 15.79 -0.11 13.08
C ARG A 34 16.12 -1.43 12.41
N TRP A 35 16.93 -1.41 11.34
CA TRP A 35 17.37 -2.60 10.61
C TRP A 35 18.23 -3.51 11.48
N ASP A 36 19.12 -2.96 12.29
CA ASP A 36 19.96 -3.71 13.22
C ASP A 36 19.11 -4.36 14.31
N GLY A 37 18.12 -3.63 14.85
CA GLY A 37 17.13 -4.20 15.78
C GLY A 37 16.30 -5.34 15.17
N MET A 38 15.87 -5.19 13.90
CA MET A 38 15.17 -6.26 13.19
C MET A 38 16.09 -7.45 12.92
N ARG A 39 17.36 -7.23 12.57
CA ARG A 39 18.32 -8.31 12.32
C ARG A 39 18.50 -9.17 13.58
N GLY A 40 18.67 -8.54 14.74
CA GLY A 40 18.74 -9.25 16.03
C GLY A 40 17.51 -10.13 16.27
N LYS A 41 16.30 -9.57 16.09
CA LYS A 41 15.06 -10.34 16.21
C LYS A 41 14.93 -11.48 15.20
N VAL A 42 15.43 -11.32 13.97
CA VAL A 42 15.43 -12.39 12.96
C VAL A 42 16.38 -13.52 13.35
N GLU A 43 17.50 -13.21 13.99
CA GLU A 43 18.43 -14.19 14.54
C GLU A 43 17.79 -14.95 15.72
N GLU A 44 17.19 -14.23 16.68
CA GLU A 44 16.43 -14.82 17.79
C GLU A 44 15.28 -15.73 17.29
N LEU A 45 14.56 -15.30 16.23
CA LEU A 45 13.52 -16.09 15.59
C LEU A 45 14.07 -17.42 15.06
N ARG A 46 15.26 -17.40 14.43
CA ARG A 46 15.92 -18.59 13.92
C ARG A 46 16.32 -19.53 15.05
N GLU A 47 16.95 -19.01 16.10
CA GLU A 47 17.34 -19.80 17.26
C GLU A 47 16.15 -20.44 17.98
N ALA A 48 15.04 -19.70 18.13
CA ALA A 48 13.80 -20.21 18.68
C ALA A 48 13.22 -21.34 17.82
N ALA A 49 13.23 -21.20 16.49
CA ALA A 49 12.77 -22.22 15.56
C ALA A 49 13.67 -23.48 15.60
N ASP A 50 14.99 -23.31 15.58
CA ASP A 50 15.97 -24.40 15.58
C ASP A 50 15.95 -25.19 16.90
N SER A 51 15.62 -24.52 18.02
CA SER A 51 15.45 -25.16 19.32
C SER A 51 14.07 -25.79 19.54
N GLY A 52 13.16 -25.68 18.55
CA GLY A 52 11.79 -26.19 18.63
C GLY A 52 10.86 -25.39 19.56
N ASN A 53 11.26 -24.17 19.95
CA ASN A 53 10.45 -23.28 20.75
C ASN A 53 9.50 -22.44 19.86
N TYR A 54 8.48 -23.10 19.33
CA TYR A 54 7.56 -22.50 18.37
C TYR A 54 6.71 -21.35 18.94
N GLU A 55 6.39 -21.37 20.24
CA GLU A 55 5.65 -20.29 20.89
C GLU A 55 6.46 -18.99 20.92
N LEU A 56 7.74 -19.08 21.30
CA LEU A 56 8.66 -17.94 21.25
C LEU A 56 8.87 -17.47 19.80
N ALA A 57 9.05 -18.39 18.86
CA ALA A 57 9.20 -18.02 17.44
C ALA A 57 7.97 -17.26 16.90
N ASP A 58 6.76 -17.68 17.28
CA ASP A 58 5.54 -16.99 16.88
C ASP A 58 5.40 -15.61 17.54
N GLN A 59 5.78 -15.48 18.82
CA GLN A 59 5.86 -14.18 19.49
C GLN A 59 6.82 -13.23 18.76
N ILE A 60 8.04 -13.68 18.45
CA ILE A 60 9.05 -12.87 17.76
C ILE A 60 8.56 -12.47 16.36
N ARG A 61 7.85 -13.36 15.66
CA ARG A 61 7.24 -13.04 14.36
C ARG A 61 6.23 -11.89 14.46
N ARG A 62 5.32 -11.93 15.45
CA ARG A 62 4.37 -10.82 15.69
C ARG A 62 5.09 -9.53 16.05
N GLU A 63 6.12 -9.62 16.88
CA GLU A 63 6.92 -8.44 17.21
C GLU A 63 7.67 -7.88 16.01
N LEU A 64 8.16 -8.72 15.10
CA LEU A 64 8.79 -8.30 13.84
C LEU A 64 7.78 -7.66 12.89
N GLU A 65 6.55 -8.16 12.84
CA GLU A 65 5.45 -7.55 12.08
C GLU A 65 5.07 -6.17 12.65
N ASP A 66 4.94 -6.05 13.97
CA ASP A 66 4.67 -4.78 14.64
C ASP A 66 5.88 -3.81 14.49
N SER A 67 7.11 -4.31 14.61
CA SER A 67 8.35 -3.51 14.50
C SER A 67 8.67 -3.09 13.07
N ARG A 68 8.17 -3.84 12.07
CA ARG A 68 8.25 -3.45 10.65
C ARG A 68 7.59 -2.11 10.40
N GLY A 69 6.66 -1.70 11.27
CA GLY A 69 5.95 -0.42 11.30
C GLY A 69 5.57 0.10 9.92
N ASN A 70 5.22 1.38 9.82
CA ASN A 70 5.00 1.96 8.50
C ASN A 70 6.34 2.56 8.02
N PRO A 71 7.09 1.95 7.10
CA PRO A 71 8.27 2.61 6.51
C PRO A 71 7.91 3.98 5.90
N GLY A 72 6.65 4.15 5.49
CA GLY A 72 6.08 5.42 5.08
C GLY A 72 6.10 6.50 6.17
N GLU A 73 6.03 6.17 7.46
CA GLU A 73 6.05 7.16 8.55
C GLU A 73 7.41 7.86 8.66
N VAL A 74 8.50 7.10 8.54
CA VAL A 74 9.87 7.67 8.54
C VAL A 74 10.04 8.61 7.36
N MET A 75 9.55 8.20 6.18
CA MET A 75 9.59 9.03 4.98
C MET A 75 8.69 10.26 5.10
N ASP A 76 7.49 10.12 5.64
CA ASP A 76 6.55 11.23 5.85
C ASP A 76 7.13 12.27 6.82
N ASN A 77 7.83 11.82 7.86
CA ASN A 77 8.54 12.70 8.78
C ASN A 77 9.69 13.44 8.07
N ALA A 78 10.50 12.72 7.28
CA ALA A 78 11.56 13.32 6.48
C ALA A 78 11.02 14.38 5.52
N ILE A 79 9.92 14.07 4.80
CA ILE A 79 9.25 15.01 3.90
C ILE A 79 8.76 16.24 4.66
N ALA A 80 8.15 16.08 5.83
CA ALA A 80 7.68 17.20 6.65
C ALA A 80 8.83 18.10 7.15
N GLN A 81 10.03 17.54 7.35
CA GLN A 81 11.23 18.32 7.69
C GLN A 81 11.83 19.05 6.49
N LEU A 82 11.64 18.52 5.28
CA LEU A 82 12.08 19.14 4.02
C LEU A 82 11.18 20.30 3.59
N GLU A 83 9.86 20.21 3.80
CA GLU A 83 8.90 21.25 3.37
C GLU A 83 9.31 22.70 3.70
N PRO A 84 9.81 23.04 4.91
CA PRO A 84 10.16 24.41 5.28
C PRO A 84 11.39 24.99 4.55
N ILE A 85 12.30 24.14 4.07
CA ILE A 85 13.51 24.57 3.36
C ILE A 85 13.30 24.66 1.84
N LEU A 86 12.16 24.17 1.34
CA LEU A 86 11.85 24.10 -0.08
C LEU A 86 11.06 25.33 -0.55
N ARG A 87 11.28 25.69 -1.82
CA ARG A 87 10.47 26.68 -2.52
C ARG A 87 9.08 26.09 -2.82
N PRO A 88 8.02 26.90 -2.99
CA PRO A 88 6.67 26.39 -3.23
C PRO A 88 6.56 25.40 -4.39
N ALA A 89 7.26 25.64 -5.51
CA ALA A 89 7.27 24.73 -6.65
C ALA A 89 7.92 23.36 -6.33
N GLN A 90 8.96 23.35 -5.50
CA GLN A 90 9.64 22.13 -5.05
C GLN A 90 8.76 21.34 -4.08
N VAL A 91 8.00 22.02 -3.21
CA VAL A 91 7.02 21.37 -2.32
C VAL A 91 5.95 20.64 -3.12
N THR A 92 5.39 21.27 -4.16
CA THR A 92 4.44 20.60 -5.06
C THR A 92 5.04 19.34 -5.67
N ARG A 93 6.27 19.43 -6.22
CA ARG A 93 6.97 18.29 -6.81
C ARG A 93 7.25 17.18 -5.78
N LEU A 94 7.64 17.54 -4.56
CA LEU A 94 7.87 16.58 -3.48
C LEU A 94 6.59 15.81 -3.12
N HIS A 95 5.43 16.49 -3.11
CA HIS A 95 4.14 15.84 -2.88
C HIS A 95 3.77 14.88 -4.02
N GLU A 96 3.96 15.27 -5.28
CA GLU A 96 3.74 14.38 -6.43
C GLU A 96 4.60 13.12 -6.34
N MET A 97 5.89 13.28 -5.97
CA MET A 97 6.80 12.16 -5.75
C MET A 97 6.33 11.27 -4.59
N ARG A 98 5.87 11.86 -3.48
CA ARG A 98 5.30 11.11 -2.35
C ARG A 98 4.09 10.30 -2.78
N ASP A 99 3.18 10.91 -3.53
CA ASP A 99 1.94 10.26 -3.95
C ASP A 99 2.19 9.16 -4.99
N ASP A 100 3.20 9.30 -5.86
CA ASP A 100 3.68 8.22 -6.74
C ASP A 100 4.32 7.08 -5.93
N MET A 101 5.13 7.38 -4.91
CA MET A 101 5.71 6.35 -4.03
C MET A 101 4.62 5.55 -3.30
N ARG A 102 3.63 6.24 -2.73
CA ARG A 102 2.50 5.59 -2.05
C ARG A 102 1.71 4.71 -3.00
N ARG A 103 1.38 5.21 -4.20
CA ARG A 103 0.72 4.41 -5.24
C ARG A 103 1.48 3.13 -5.59
N ARG A 104 2.81 3.19 -5.69
CA ARG A 104 3.64 2.01 -5.96
C ARG A 104 3.68 1.03 -4.79
N GLU A 105 3.69 1.53 -3.56
CA GLU A 105 3.63 0.70 -2.36
C GLU A 105 2.28 -0.01 -2.25
N ASP A 106 1.18 0.72 -2.41
CA ASP A 106 -0.17 0.19 -2.43
C ASP A 106 -0.34 -0.89 -3.51
N SER A 107 0.19 -0.67 -4.71
CA SER A 107 0.19 -1.65 -5.81
C SER A 107 0.93 -2.95 -5.43
N ARG A 108 2.12 -2.84 -4.81
CA ARG A 108 2.89 -4.01 -4.37
C ARG A 108 2.20 -4.79 -3.26
N ASP A 109 1.65 -4.08 -2.27
CA ASP A 109 0.96 -4.71 -1.16
C ASP A 109 -0.36 -5.33 -1.60
N PHE A 110 -1.05 -4.71 -2.57
CA PHE A 110 -2.17 -5.34 -3.26
C PHE A 110 -1.74 -6.67 -3.89
N TYR A 111 -0.67 -6.72 -4.69
CA TYR A 111 -0.22 -7.97 -5.30
C TYR A 111 0.19 -9.04 -4.28
N ARG A 112 0.84 -8.65 -3.18
CA ARG A 112 1.16 -9.58 -2.09
C ARG A 112 -0.10 -10.17 -1.47
N ARG A 113 -1.10 -9.32 -1.23
CA ARG A 113 -2.39 -9.73 -0.67
C ARG A 113 -3.11 -10.68 -1.62
N VAL A 114 -3.19 -10.34 -2.91
CA VAL A 114 -3.77 -11.21 -3.94
C VAL A 114 -3.07 -12.56 -3.95
N ALA A 115 -1.74 -12.57 -4.02
CA ALA A 115 -0.97 -13.82 -4.06
C ALA A 115 -1.20 -14.70 -2.81
N ARG A 116 -1.38 -14.10 -1.64
CA ARG A 116 -1.53 -14.82 -0.36
C ARG A 116 -2.97 -15.23 -0.05
N ASP A 117 -3.91 -14.29 -0.18
CA ASP A 117 -5.24 -14.40 0.41
C ASP A 117 -6.29 -14.87 -0.61
N LEU A 118 -6.08 -14.63 -1.92
CA LEU A 118 -7.07 -14.97 -2.94
C LEU A 118 -7.45 -16.47 -2.98
N PRO A 119 -6.51 -17.43 -2.84
CA PRO A 119 -6.89 -18.85 -2.83
C PRO A 119 -7.82 -19.23 -1.68
N ASP A 120 -7.62 -18.63 -0.51
CA ASP A 120 -8.45 -18.87 0.67
C ASP A 120 -9.82 -18.20 0.52
N GLU A 121 -9.86 -16.96 0.04
CA GLU A 121 -11.12 -16.23 -0.22
C GLU A 121 -12.01 -16.94 -1.24
N LEU A 122 -11.39 -17.55 -2.26
CA LEU A 122 -12.11 -18.33 -3.28
C LEU A 122 -12.35 -19.78 -2.88
N ASN A 123 -11.91 -20.21 -1.69
CA ASN A 123 -11.96 -21.60 -1.23
C ASN A 123 -11.44 -22.56 -2.33
N MET A 124 -10.29 -22.24 -2.91
CA MET A 124 -9.68 -23.05 -3.97
C MET A 124 -9.32 -24.45 -3.44
N THR A 125 -9.55 -25.48 -4.27
CA THR A 125 -9.07 -26.85 -4.01
C THR A 125 -7.54 -26.91 -4.12
N ASP A 126 -6.94 -28.00 -3.64
CA ASP A 126 -5.49 -28.19 -3.73
C ASP A 126 -5.01 -28.17 -5.19
N GLU A 127 -5.75 -28.79 -6.11
CA GLU A 127 -5.41 -28.77 -7.54
C GLU A 127 -5.51 -27.36 -8.15
N GLN A 128 -6.51 -26.56 -7.74
CA GLN A 128 -6.63 -25.17 -8.18
C GLN A 128 -5.51 -24.29 -7.60
N ARG A 129 -5.06 -24.57 -6.37
CA ARG A 129 -3.93 -23.87 -5.74
C ARG A 129 -2.64 -24.12 -6.49
N ASP A 130 -2.36 -25.37 -6.89
CA ASP A 130 -1.19 -25.69 -7.69
C ASP A 130 -1.21 -24.92 -9.02
N GLN A 131 -2.35 -24.87 -9.72
CA GLN A 131 -2.51 -24.10 -10.96
C GLN A 131 -2.37 -22.59 -10.74
N TYR A 132 -2.87 -22.08 -9.62
CA TYR A 132 -2.74 -20.69 -9.24
C TYR A 132 -1.27 -20.30 -8.98
N ASP A 133 -0.51 -21.16 -8.31
CA ASP A 133 0.91 -20.96 -8.07
C ASP A 133 1.71 -20.98 -9.38
N GLU A 134 1.36 -21.85 -10.33
CA GLU A 134 1.94 -21.84 -11.68
C GLU A 134 1.69 -20.50 -12.40
N ILE A 135 0.47 -19.94 -12.30
CA ILE A 135 0.14 -18.61 -12.86
C ILE A 135 1.01 -17.52 -12.19
N LEU A 136 1.16 -17.56 -10.86
CA LEU A 136 1.99 -16.61 -10.13
C LEU A 136 3.47 -16.70 -10.53
N ASP A 137 4.00 -17.90 -10.70
CA ASP A 137 5.39 -18.12 -11.12
C ASP A 137 5.64 -17.66 -12.56
N GLY A 138 4.72 -17.97 -13.48
CA GLY A 138 4.78 -17.45 -14.85
C GLY A 138 4.79 -15.92 -14.90
N ARG A 139 4.00 -15.27 -14.04
CA ARG A 139 4.01 -13.81 -13.91
C ARG A 139 5.33 -13.29 -13.33
N ARG A 140 5.89 -13.95 -12.31
CA ARG A 140 7.19 -13.57 -11.74
C ARG A 140 8.30 -13.66 -12.79
N GLU A 141 8.29 -14.71 -13.61
CA GLU A 141 9.24 -14.89 -14.70
C GLU A 141 9.07 -13.82 -15.78
N GLN A 142 7.84 -13.52 -16.21
CA GLN A 142 7.56 -12.44 -17.16
C GLN A 142 8.07 -11.09 -16.65
N MET A 143 7.84 -10.78 -15.37
CA MET A 143 8.33 -9.55 -14.76
C MET A 143 9.86 -9.51 -14.67
N ARG A 144 10.51 -10.64 -14.38
CA ARG A 144 11.98 -10.76 -14.39
C ARG A 144 12.54 -10.51 -15.79
N ALA A 145 11.98 -11.17 -16.81
CA ALA A 145 12.41 -11.00 -18.20
C ALA A 145 12.32 -9.54 -18.65
N ARG A 146 11.20 -8.86 -18.36
CA ARG A 146 11.05 -7.42 -18.64
C ARG A 146 12.07 -6.56 -17.89
N PHE A 147 12.37 -6.90 -16.65
CA PHE A 147 13.39 -6.18 -15.89
C PHE A 147 14.78 -6.36 -16.51
N ASP A 148 15.11 -7.57 -16.97
CA ASP A 148 16.36 -7.85 -17.67
C ASP A 148 16.44 -7.10 -19.02
N GLU A 149 15.32 -6.94 -19.73
CA GLU A 149 15.22 -6.12 -20.95
C GLU A 149 15.44 -4.62 -20.67
N MET A 150 14.97 -4.12 -19.50
CA MET A 150 15.18 -2.72 -19.09
C MET A 150 16.56 -2.47 -18.49
N ARG A 151 17.32 -3.51 -18.11
CA ARG A 151 18.62 -3.37 -17.44
C ARG A 151 19.64 -2.51 -18.21
N PRO A 152 19.82 -2.66 -19.53
CA PRO A 152 20.72 -1.80 -20.30
C PRO A 152 20.36 -0.31 -20.22
N LEU A 153 19.07 0.04 -20.21
CA LEU A 153 18.63 1.43 -20.08
C LEU A 153 18.98 2.02 -18.70
N PHE A 154 18.91 1.21 -17.65
CA PHE A 154 19.33 1.62 -16.31
C PHE A 154 20.85 1.81 -16.20
N GLU A 155 21.63 0.95 -16.87
CA GLU A 155 23.08 1.08 -16.95
C GLU A 155 23.47 2.35 -17.71
N GLU A 156 22.88 2.59 -18.88
CA GLU A 156 23.12 3.79 -19.67
C GLU A 156 22.70 5.08 -18.93
N MET A 157 21.59 5.02 -18.19
CA MET A 157 21.16 6.16 -17.37
C MET A 157 22.16 6.47 -16.26
N ARG A 158 22.80 5.45 -15.67
CA ARG A 158 23.85 5.63 -14.67
C ARG A 158 25.08 6.28 -15.30
N GLU A 159 25.54 5.77 -16.44
CA GLU A 159 26.69 6.33 -17.17
C GLU A 159 26.44 7.79 -17.59
N ALA A 160 25.25 8.10 -18.11
CA ALA A 160 24.86 9.45 -18.48
C ALA A 160 24.87 10.40 -17.27
N ARG A 161 24.41 9.93 -16.10
CA ARG A 161 24.48 10.71 -14.85
C ARG A 161 25.93 10.94 -14.41
N GLU A 162 26.78 9.92 -14.44
CA GLU A 162 28.20 10.03 -14.09
C GLU A 162 28.96 10.99 -15.02
N ALA A 163 28.57 11.05 -16.30
CA ALA A 163 29.09 11.99 -17.27
C ALA A 163 28.47 13.40 -17.19
N GLY A 164 27.47 13.62 -16.32
CA GLY A 164 26.74 14.89 -16.21
C GLY A 164 25.82 15.22 -17.39
N ASN A 165 25.50 14.24 -18.24
CA ASN A 165 24.64 14.41 -19.42
C ASN A 165 23.16 14.28 -19.06
N MET A 166 22.58 15.34 -18.50
CA MET A 166 21.20 15.35 -18.00
C MET A 166 20.14 15.25 -19.11
N ASP A 167 20.44 15.74 -20.32
CA ASP A 167 19.54 15.59 -21.48
C ASP A 167 19.35 14.10 -21.82
N ARG A 168 20.45 13.33 -21.83
CA ARG A 168 20.37 11.88 -22.05
C ARG A 168 19.63 11.15 -20.93
N VAL A 169 19.81 11.57 -19.67
CA VAL A 169 19.07 11.00 -18.53
C VAL A 169 17.56 11.21 -18.70
N ASN A 170 17.14 12.40 -19.13
CA ASN A 170 15.72 12.70 -19.35
C ASN A 170 15.14 11.88 -20.52
N GLU A 171 15.88 11.75 -21.62
CA GLU A 171 15.48 10.91 -22.74
C GLU A 171 15.29 9.44 -22.31
N LEU A 172 16.25 8.89 -21.56
CA LEU A 172 16.17 7.50 -21.04
C LEU A 172 15.02 7.31 -20.04
N ARG A 173 14.70 8.34 -19.23
CA ARG A 173 13.53 8.34 -18.34
C ARG A 173 12.22 8.26 -19.14
N ASP A 174 12.11 9.01 -20.23
CA ASP A 174 10.93 8.97 -21.09
C ASP A 174 10.80 7.63 -21.82
N GLN A 175 11.92 7.04 -22.27
CA GLN A 175 11.93 5.69 -22.83
C GLN A 175 11.48 4.64 -21.81
N LEU A 176 11.99 4.68 -20.57
CA LEU A 176 11.53 3.79 -19.51
C LEU A 176 10.05 3.99 -19.17
N ARG A 177 9.56 5.23 -19.18
CA ARG A 177 8.13 5.52 -18.96
C ARG A 177 7.27 4.94 -20.08
N ALA A 178 7.70 5.10 -21.34
CA ALA A 178 7.00 4.56 -22.51
C ALA A 178 7.01 3.02 -22.56
N ASN A 179 8.07 2.40 -22.05
CA ASN A 179 8.22 0.94 -21.96
C ASN A 179 7.61 0.34 -20.68
N ARG A 180 7.05 1.17 -19.78
CA ARG A 180 6.44 0.69 -18.55
C ARG A 180 5.21 -0.16 -18.91
N PRO A 181 5.06 -1.38 -18.37
CA PRO A 181 3.83 -2.13 -18.55
C PRO A 181 2.63 -1.34 -18.04
N ASP A 182 1.53 -1.44 -18.78
CA ASP A 182 0.22 -1.07 -18.24
C ASP A 182 -0.12 -2.04 -17.09
N GLU A 183 -0.03 -1.54 -15.86
CA GLU A 183 -0.28 -2.32 -14.65
C GLU A 183 -1.72 -2.86 -14.61
N ASN A 184 -2.68 -2.11 -15.15
CA ASN A 184 -4.07 -2.55 -15.22
C ASN A 184 -4.21 -3.71 -16.21
N ALA A 185 -3.53 -3.63 -17.36
CA ALA A 185 -3.53 -4.72 -18.33
C ALA A 185 -2.88 -6.00 -17.76
N LEU A 186 -1.78 -5.88 -17.01
CA LEU A 186 -1.16 -7.02 -16.34
C LEU A 186 -2.05 -7.62 -15.25
N GLN A 187 -2.79 -6.78 -14.52
CA GLN A 187 -3.74 -7.22 -13.52
C GLN A 187 -4.94 -7.93 -14.16
N GLU A 188 -5.46 -7.40 -15.25
CA GLU A 188 -6.57 -8.01 -16.01
C GLU A 188 -6.17 -9.36 -16.61
N ASP A 189 -4.98 -9.43 -17.21
CA ASP A 189 -4.42 -10.68 -17.75
C ASP A 189 -4.29 -11.73 -16.66
N PHE A 190 -3.76 -11.36 -15.48
CA PHE A 190 -3.70 -12.25 -14.33
C PHE A 190 -5.09 -12.77 -13.93
N PHE A 191 -6.08 -11.89 -13.75
CA PHE A 191 -7.43 -12.33 -13.38
C PHE A 191 -8.11 -13.17 -14.46
N THR A 192 -7.81 -12.91 -15.73
CA THR A 192 -8.28 -13.72 -16.87
C THR A 192 -7.72 -15.13 -16.78
N GLN A 193 -6.43 -15.29 -16.46
CA GLN A 193 -5.82 -16.61 -16.27
C GLN A 193 -6.44 -17.34 -15.07
N VAL A 194 -6.62 -16.65 -13.94
CA VAL A 194 -7.28 -17.23 -12.75
C VAL A 194 -8.71 -17.65 -13.05
N ASP A 195 -9.49 -16.87 -13.79
CA ASP A 195 -10.90 -17.19 -14.13
C ASP A 195 -11.05 -18.55 -14.83
N THR A 196 -10.03 -19.01 -15.55
CA THR A 196 -10.04 -20.29 -16.28
C THR A 196 -9.98 -21.52 -15.37
N ILE A 197 -9.45 -21.38 -14.15
CA ILE A 197 -9.30 -22.49 -13.20
C ILE A 197 -10.44 -22.55 -12.16
N LEU A 198 -11.35 -21.57 -12.17
CA LEU A 198 -12.42 -21.43 -11.19
C LEU A 198 -13.75 -22.08 -11.64
N THR A 199 -14.55 -22.48 -10.65
CA THR A 199 -15.97 -22.82 -10.85
C THR A 199 -16.83 -21.56 -11.03
N ASP A 200 -18.09 -21.71 -11.47
CA ASP A 200 -18.99 -20.58 -11.66
C ASP A 200 -19.24 -19.79 -10.35
N GLU A 201 -19.33 -20.47 -9.22
CA GLU A 201 -19.49 -19.84 -7.91
C GLU A 201 -18.24 -19.04 -7.52
N GLN A 202 -17.05 -19.61 -7.73
CA GLN A 202 -15.78 -18.95 -7.45
C GLN A 202 -15.55 -17.74 -8.36
N ARG A 203 -15.98 -17.80 -9.63
CA ARG A 203 -15.93 -16.64 -10.54
C ARG A 203 -16.75 -15.46 -10.03
N ALA A 204 -17.91 -15.71 -9.42
CA ALA A 204 -18.69 -14.65 -8.80
C ALA A 204 -17.96 -14.03 -7.61
N ALA A 205 -17.35 -14.86 -6.76
CA ALA A 205 -16.53 -14.38 -5.63
C ALA A 205 -15.29 -13.61 -6.11
N LEU A 206 -14.65 -14.04 -7.22
CA LEU A 206 -13.54 -13.31 -7.83
C LEU A 206 -13.98 -11.93 -8.34
N ALA A 207 -15.17 -11.81 -8.93
CA ALA A 207 -15.70 -10.52 -9.37
C ALA A 207 -15.93 -9.55 -8.19
N ASP A 208 -16.48 -10.05 -7.08
CA ASP A 208 -16.62 -9.26 -5.84
C ASP A 208 -15.25 -8.85 -5.28
N PHE A 209 -14.28 -9.78 -5.26
CA PHE A 209 -12.92 -9.51 -4.82
C PHE A 209 -12.23 -8.44 -5.68
N ARG A 210 -12.39 -8.51 -7.02
CA ARG A 210 -11.87 -7.51 -7.96
C ARG A 210 -12.50 -6.16 -7.71
N GLU A 211 -13.80 -6.10 -7.44
CA GLU A 211 -14.49 -4.85 -7.17
C GLU A 211 -14.08 -4.24 -5.82
N TRP A 212 -13.80 -5.08 -4.82
CA TRP A 212 -13.35 -4.67 -3.49
C TRP A 212 -11.92 -4.10 -3.49
N ASN A 213 -11.03 -4.75 -4.24
CA ASN A 213 -9.61 -4.41 -4.27
C ASN A 213 -9.20 -3.60 -5.50
N ALA A 214 -10.14 -3.25 -6.39
CA ALA A 214 -9.85 -2.29 -7.45
C ALA A 214 -9.27 -1.03 -6.79
N PRO A 215 -8.07 -0.56 -7.19
CA PRO A 215 -7.56 0.70 -6.71
C PRO A 215 -8.66 1.72 -6.97
N ASP A 216 -9.09 2.45 -5.94
CA ASP A 216 -10.26 3.33 -6.03
C ASP A 216 -10.12 4.18 -7.29
N ALA A 217 -10.89 3.87 -8.34
CA ALA A 217 -10.80 4.54 -9.64
C ALA A 217 -11.11 6.04 -9.56
N ALA A 218 -11.43 6.54 -8.36
CA ALA A 218 -11.64 7.92 -7.99
C ALA A 218 -10.35 8.76 -7.90
N GLY A 219 -9.15 8.19 -8.05
CA GLY A 219 -7.89 8.93 -7.93
C GLY A 219 -7.34 9.58 -9.21
N ASP A 220 -7.77 9.15 -10.40
CA ASP A 220 -7.13 9.56 -11.67
C ASP A 220 -7.91 10.63 -12.45
N ALA A 221 -9.09 11.05 -11.96
CA ALA A 221 -9.72 12.27 -12.42
C ALA A 221 -9.15 13.44 -11.60
N GLY A 222 -8.08 14.03 -12.13
CA GLY A 222 -7.36 15.15 -11.53
C GLY A 222 -8.22 16.28 -10.95
N ALA A 223 -7.60 16.97 -10.00
CA ALA A 223 -8.14 18.02 -9.14
C ALA A 223 -8.92 17.48 -7.93
N ALA A 224 -8.22 17.44 -6.79
CA ALA A 224 -8.82 17.63 -5.49
C ALA A 224 -9.54 18.98 -5.46
N THR A 225 -10.74 19.05 -6.04
CA THR A 225 -11.66 20.11 -5.71
C THR A 225 -12.03 19.91 -4.25
N THR A 226 -11.98 20.98 -3.48
CA THR A 226 -12.24 21.05 -2.04
C THR A 226 -13.64 20.56 -1.61
N ASP A 227 -14.46 20.06 -2.54
CA ASP A 227 -15.79 19.50 -2.31
C ASP A 227 -15.80 17.96 -2.15
N SER A 228 -14.66 17.28 -2.30
CA SER A 228 -14.57 15.84 -1.98
C SER A 228 -14.79 15.52 -0.49
N ALA A 229 -14.74 16.53 0.39
CA ALA A 229 -15.01 16.41 1.83
C ALA A 229 -16.48 16.09 2.19
N LYS A 230 -17.39 15.97 1.22
CA LYS A 230 -18.80 15.62 1.46
C LYS A 230 -19.30 14.42 0.65
N LYS A 231 -18.43 13.67 -0.02
CA LYS A 231 -18.87 12.39 -0.56
C LYS A 231 -19.15 11.49 0.66
N ALA A 232 -20.42 11.19 0.91
CA ALA A 232 -20.82 10.26 1.96
C ALA A 232 -19.94 9.01 1.85
N ALA A 233 -19.42 8.54 2.99
CA ALA A 233 -18.56 7.35 3.01
C ALA A 233 -19.23 6.23 2.23
N ASP A 234 -18.53 5.60 1.29
CA ASP A 234 -19.05 4.39 0.66
C ASP A 234 -19.10 3.29 1.73
N VAL A 235 -20.09 2.39 1.67
CA VAL A 235 -20.14 1.18 2.50
C VAL A 235 -18.79 0.45 2.46
N ARG A 236 -18.14 0.45 1.30
CA ARG A 236 -16.81 -0.13 1.12
C ARG A 236 -15.74 0.57 1.93
N ASP A 237 -15.74 1.90 1.96
CA ASP A 237 -14.77 2.67 2.74
C ASP A 237 -14.94 2.40 4.24
N VAL A 238 -16.19 2.28 4.70
CA VAL A 238 -16.53 1.91 6.07
C VAL A 238 -15.98 0.52 6.40
N ILE A 239 -16.30 -0.51 5.63
CA ILE A 239 -15.83 -1.87 5.89
C ILE A 239 -14.30 -1.98 5.76
N ARG A 240 -13.70 -1.29 4.78
CA ARG A 240 -12.23 -1.26 4.57
C ARG A 240 -11.51 -0.56 5.72
N ALA A 241 -12.07 0.52 6.28
CA ALA A 241 -11.56 1.16 7.47
C ALA A 241 -11.64 0.23 8.68
N ALA A 242 -12.73 -0.53 8.82
CA ALA A 242 -12.94 -1.48 9.91
C ALA A 242 -11.93 -2.64 9.88
N HIS A 243 -11.68 -3.24 8.71
CA HIS A 243 -10.69 -4.32 8.54
C HIS A 243 -9.25 -3.91 8.87
N ARG A 244 -8.95 -2.61 8.85
CA ARG A 244 -7.62 -2.11 9.23
C ARG A 244 -7.47 -2.01 10.76
N VAL A 245 -8.57 -2.00 11.51
CA VAL A 245 -8.55 -1.91 12.98
C VAL A 245 -8.08 -3.25 13.53
N ARG A 246 -7.31 -3.22 14.62
CA ARG A 246 -6.86 -4.43 15.30
C ARG A 246 -8.03 -5.04 16.08
N LEU A 247 -8.73 -5.97 15.46
CA LEU A 247 -9.92 -6.63 16.01
C LEU A 247 -9.59 -7.94 16.73
N ALA A 248 -10.28 -8.19 17.84
CA ALA A 248 -10.29 -9.48 18.51
C ALA A 248 -10.88 -10.58 17.60
N PRO A 249 -10.61 -11.88 17.84
CA PRO A 249 -11.09 -12.96 16.98
C PRO A 249 -12.62 -12.99 16.81
N ASP A 250 -13.36 -12.83 17.89
CA ASP A 250 -14.82 -12.72 17.93
C ASP A 250 -15.32 -11.49 17.16
N GLN A 251 -14.70 -10.33 17.36
CA GLN A 251 -15.03 -9.12 16.61
C GLN A 251 -14.82 -9.30 15.09
N ARG A 252 -13.79 -10.04 14.68
CA ARG A 252 -13.56 -10.32 13.25
C ARG A 252 -14.65 -11.17 12.64
N ASP A 253 -15.19 -12.12 13.39
CA ASP A 253 -16.29 -12.97 12.91
C ASP A 253 -17.59 -12.15 12.80
N GLU A 254 -17.89 -11.29 13.77
CA GLU A 254 -19.03 -10.37 13.71
C GLU A 254 -18.88 -9.36 12.56
N LEU A 255 -17.69 -8.82 12.33
CA LEU A 255 -17.44 -7.92 11.20
C LEU A 255 -17.68 -8.61 9.85
N LYS A 256 -17.34 -9.90 9.71
CA LYS A 256 -17.64 -10.67 8.50
C LYS A 256 -19.14 -10.84 8.28
N GLU A 257 -19.93 -10.94 9.34
CA GLU A 257 -21.40 -11.00 9.23
C GLU A 257 -21.97 -9.64 8.78
N ILE A 258 -21.53 -8.55 9.41
CA ILE A 258 -21.87 -7.17 9.00
C ILE A 258 -21.51 -6.96 7.53
N GLU A 259 -20.31 -7.32 7.12
CA GLU A 259 -19.83 -7.22 5.73
C GLU A 259 -20.72 -8.02 4.77
N ARG A 260 -21.04 -9.27 5.10
CA ARG A 260 -21.88 -10.13 4.25
C ARG A 260 -23.27 -9.52 4.04
N ASP A 261 -23.90 -9.02 5.11
CA ASP A 261 -25.20 -8.39 5.04
C ASP A 261 -25.15 -7.04 4.30
N ALA A 262 -24.14 -6.22 4.59
CA ALA A 262 -23.89 -4.95 3.91
C ALA A 262 -23.72 -5.14 2.41
N MET A 263 -22.94 -6.13 1.97
CA MET A 263 -22.67 -6.39 0.56
C MET A 263 -23.88 -6.95 -0.18
N ARG A 264 -24.71 -7.77 0.49
CA ARG A 264 -26.01 -8.20 -0.05
C ARG A 264 -26.91 -7.00 -0.36
N ASP A 265 -26.98 -6.05 0.56
CA ASP A 265 -27.84 -4.87 0.43
C ASP A 265 -27.22 -3.82 -0.52
N TYR A 266 -25.89 -3.71 -0.57
CA TYR A 266 -25.16 -2.77 -1.42
C TYR A 266 -25.47 -2.97 -2.89
N ARG A 267 -25.58 -4.21 -3.36
CA ARG A 267 -25.93 -4.50 -4.77
C ARG A 267 -27.27 -3.88 -5.17
N ALA A 268 -28.25 -3.86 -4.27
CA ALA A 268 -29.54 -3.22 -4.51
C ALA A 268 -29.45 -1.69 -4.36
N ALA A 269 -28.64 -1.20 -3.42
CA ALA A 269 -28.50 0.22 -3.11
C ALA A 269 -27.63 0.99 -4.12
N ARG A 270 -26.69 0.33 -4.83
CA ARG A 270 -25.69 0.98 -5.70
C ARG A 270 -26.28 1.88 -6.80
N ARG A 271 -27.52 1.64 -7.23
CA ARG A 271 -28.20 2.46 -8.24
C ARG A 271 -28.86 3.73 -7.68
N ASP A 272 -28.94 3.85 -6.36
CA ASP A 272 -29.60 4.93 -5.65
C ASP A 272 -28.65 5.52 -4.59
N PRO A 273 -28.04 6.69 -4.86
CA PRO A 273 -27.07 7.30 -3.96
C PRO A 273 -27.59 7.53 -2.54
N ALA A 274 -28.89 7.80 -2.35
CA ALA A 274 -29.46 8.02 -1.03
C ALA A 274 -29.54 6.72 -0.23
N LYS A 275 -29.90 5.60 -0.89
CA LYS A 275 -29.88 4.28 -0.26
C LYS A 275 -28.46 3.81 0.04
N ALA A 276 -27.51 4.08 -0.87
CA ALA A 276 -26.12 3.74 -0.65
C ALA A 276 -25.54 4.50 0.58
N ALA A 277 -25.82 5.81 0.69
CA ALA A 277 -25.40 6.60 1.84
C ALA A 277 -26.04 6.12 3.15
N SER A 278 -27.36 5.86 3.14
CA SER A 278 -28.05 5.33 4.33
C SER A 278 -27.54 3.95 4.74
N LEU A 279 -27.16 3.11 3.78
CA LEU A 279 -26.55 1.81 4.05
C LEU A 279 -25.18 1.99 4.69
N ALA A 280 -24.36 2.92 4.18
CA ALA A 280 -23.06 3.21 4.76
C ALA A 280 -23.16 3.74 6.19
N ASP A 281 -24.10 4.64 6.47
CA ASP A 281 -24.34 5.15 7.82
C ASP A 281 -24.79 4.03 8.79
N ARG A 282 -25.65 3.13 8.33
CA ARG A 282 -26.07 1.96 9.12
C ARG A 282 -24.91 1.04 9.43
N VAL A 283 -24.13 0.66 8.41
CA VAL A 283 -22.97 -0.22 8.56
C VAL A 283 -21.93 0.45 9.47
N LYS A 284 -21.73 1.76 9.35
CA LYS A 284 -20.85 2.52 10.26
C LYS A 284 -21.32 2.42 11.71
N ALA A 285 -22.62 2.52 11.96
CA ALA A 285 -23.17 2.39 13.31
C ALA A 285 -22.97 0.96 13.86
N GLU A 286 -23.29 -0.06 13.07
CA GLU A 286 -23.09 -1.48 13.45
C GLU A 286 -21.60 -1.76 13.76
N VAL A 287 -20.67 -1.25 12.94
CA VAL A 287 -19.24 -1.35 13.23
C VAL A 287 -18.87 -0.61 14.51
N LEU A 288 -19.38 0.60 14.74
CA LEU A 288 -19.05 1.36 15.97
C LEU A 288 -19.54 0.66 17.25
N GLU A 289 -20.63 -0.10 17.19
CA GLU A 289 -21.12 -0.90 18.33
C GLU A 289 -20.21 -2.09 18.65
N LEU A 290 -19.49 -2.60 17.65
CA LEU A 290 -18.55 -3.71 17.79
C LEU A 290 -17.22 -3.31 18.46
N LEU A 291 -16.81 -2.05 18.29
CA LEU A 291 -15.49 -1.56 18.65
C LEU A 291 -15.42 -1.01 20.08
N ASP A 292 -14.27 -1.19 20.73
CA ASP A 292 -13.97 -0.46 21.97
C ASP A 292 -13.63 1.02 21.70
N ASP A 293 -13.45 1.82 22.77
CA ASP A 293 -13.16 3.26 22.65
C ASP A 293 -11.89 3.56 21.84
N ASN A 294 -10.82 2.78 22.02
CA ASN A 294 -9.56 2.99 21.31
C ASN A 294 -9.67 2.60 19.83
N GLN A 295 -10.33 1.47 19.57
CA GLN A 295 -10.63 0.98 18.23
C GLN A 295 -11.55 1.94 17.46
N THR A 296 -12.52 2.53 18.16
CA THR A 296 -13.45 3.53 17.61
C THR A 296 -12.71 4.77 17.13
N GLU A 297 -11.76 5.29 17.91
CA GLU A 297 -10.94 6.44 17.50
C GLU A 297 -10.09 6.10 16.26
N ASP A 298 -9.44 4.94 16.23
CA ASP A 298 -8.65 4.48 15.07
C ASP A 298 -9.51 4.33 13.81
N PHE A 299 -10.68 3.71 13.95
CA PHE A 299 -11.67 3.55 12.88
C PHE A 299 -12.12 4.90 12.29
N GLN A 300 -12.53 5.84 13.15
CA GLN A 300 -12.97 7.18 12.71
C GLN A 300 -11.84 7.95 12.03
N ASN A 301 -10.63 7.89 12.58
CA ASN A 301 -9.47 8.52 11.97
C ASN A 301 -9.23 7.98 10.56
N ARG A 302 -9.32 6.67 10.34
CA ARG A 302 -9.18 6.07 9.01
C ARG A 302 -10.29 6.48 8.06
N LEU A 303 -11.54 6.49 8.52
CA LEU A 303 -12.68 6.87 7.71
C LEU A 303 -12.61 8.34 7.25
N ASP A 304 -12.15 9.24 8.13
CA ASP A 304 -11.96 10.65 7.81
C ASP A 304 -10.72 10.90 6.92
N GLY A 305 -10.00 9.86 6.51
CA GLY A 305 -8.72 9.96 5.79
C GLY A 305 -7.59 10.55 6.65
N ARG A 306 -7.81 10.76 7.95
CA ARG A 306 -6.83 11.30 8.90
C ARG A 306 -5.87 10.24 9.42
N GLY A 307 -6.25 8.96 9.40
CA GLY A 307 -5.49 7.84 9.94
C GLY A 307 -4.19 7.50 9.20
N ASN A 308 -3.99 8.04 7.98
CA ASN A 308 -2.69 7.95 7.28
C ASN A 308 -1.74 9.11 7.64
N ARG A 309 -2.12 9.99 8.55
CA ARG A 309 -1.21 10.96 9.18
C ARG A 309 -1.15 10.62 10.67
N PRO A 310 -0.03 10.13 11.20
CA PRO A 310 0.08 9.90 12.63
C PRO A 310 -0.27 11.20 13.36
N ALA A 311 -1.24 11.14 14.27
CA ALA A 311 -1.65 12.26 15.09
C ALA A 311 -0.40 12.73 15.83
N ARG A 312 0.15 13.86 15.40
CA ARG A 312 1.31 14.51 16.01
C ARG A 312 0.87 14.90 17.41
N LYS A 313 1.02 13.99 18.39
CA LYS A 313 0.80 14.27 19.81
C LYS A 313 1.72 15.43 20.12
N ALA A 314 1.14 16.62 20.21
CA ALA A 314 1.83 17.78 20.72
C ALA A 314 2.24 17.42 22.14
N ARG A 315 3.48 16.95 22.30
CA ARG A 315 4.18 16.93 23.58
C ARG A 315 4.29 18.39 23.99
N ARG A 316 3.25 18.91 24.64
CA ARG A 316 3.35 20.12 25.47
C ARG A 316 4.21 19.73 26.67
N GLY A 317 5.48 20.12 26.61
CA GLY A 317 6.19 20.58 27.80
C GLY A 317 5.65 21.92 28.24
#